data_AF-A0A5B0MNE0-F1
#
_entry.id   AF-A0A5B0MNE0-F1
#
_cell.length_a   1.000
_cell.length_b   1.000
_cell.length_c   1.000
_cell.angle_alpha   90.00
_cell.angle_beta   90.00
_cell.angle_gamma   90.00
#
_symmetry.space_group_name_H-M   'P 1'
#
loop_
_entity.id
_entity.type
_entity.pdbx_description
1 polymer ?
#
loop_
_entity_poly.entity_id
_entity_poly.type
_entity_poly.pdbx_seq_one_letter_code
_entity_poly.pdbx_strand_id
1 'polypeptide(L)'
;MARLANLFNKVHLQFPQATNEHYHDTHQDHHLLSAQSPSQRHQEYNITATNNGNPIHRSQGTSQYQHDPGNEGSMHDFCNAFWGESGYEILMSRVKQSSRMLEDLKTWYKERSAIELEYSKKLFRLSKSPVLASATANLESIGLRSALESIRISTEKSAHCHAELSGTFKTALYGKFSTFINTRDSVKKNPQATVEKLRKTLVDLQVLHEKARRKFESDAIASTGYVTQLQLVQGRDSDKVSNKLDKVHMSIKVTGQ
;
A
#
# COMPACT_ATOMS: atom_id res chain seq x y z
N MET A 1 3.22 -41.43 -0.74
CA MET A 1 3.98 -40.18 -0.47
C MET A 1 4.49 -39.46 -1.73
N ALA A 2 4.82 -40.16 -2.82
CA ALA A 2 5.19 -39.53 -4.11
C ALA A 2 4.14 -38.58 -4.72
N ARG A 3 2.90 -38.57 -4.20
CA ARG A 3 1.83 -37.64 -4.60
C ARG A 3 1.94 -36.25 -3.98
N LEU A 4 2.53 -36.09 -2.79
CA LEU A 4 2.72 -34.76 -2.16
C LEU A 4 3.93 -34.02 -2.75
N ALA A 5 5.04 -34.73 -3.01
CA ALA A 5 6.19 -34.17 -3.71
C ALA A 5 5.86 -33.77 -5.16
N ASN A 6 5.01 -34.54 -5.85
CA ASN A 6 4.52 -34.17 -7.20
C ASN A 6 3.53 -33.00 -7.19
N LEU A 7 2.80 -32.76 -6.09
CA LEU A 7 1.90 -31.61 -5.99
C LEU A 7 2.69 -30.30 -5.99
N PHE A 8 3.84 -30.25 -5.31
CA PHE A 8 4.70 -29.06 -5.27
C PHE A 8 5.56 -28.85 -6.52
N ASN A 9 5.87 -29.91 -7.29
CA ASN A 9 6.52 -29.77 -8.59
C ASN A 9 5.56 -29.35 -9.73
N LYS A 10 4.25 -29.61 -9.59
CA LYS A 10 3.22 -29.20 -10.56
C LYS A 10 2.65 -27.80 -10.32
N VAL A 11 2.74 -27.29 -9.09
CA VAL A 11 2.44 -25.87 -8.81
C VAL A 11 3.72 -25.09 -9.09
N HIS A 12 3.90 -24.72 -10.35
CA HIS A 12 4.77 -23.61 -10.71
C HIS A 12 4.18 -22.37 -10.03
N LEU A 13 4.62 -22.10 -8.79
CA LEU A 13 4.35 -20.85 -8.08
C LEU A 13 5.07 -19.75 -8.84
N GLN A 14 4.45 -19.32 -9.93
CA GLN A 14 4.88 -18.20 -10.72
C GLN A 14 4.50 -16.95 -9.96
N PHE A 15 5.42 -16.46 -9.14
CA PHE A 15 5.32 -15.14 -8.59
C PHE A 15 5.31 -14.14 -9.76
N PRO A 16 4.40 -13.15 -9.78
CA PRO A 16 4.34 -12.19 -10.87
C PRO A 16 5.71 -11.52 -11.06
N GLN A 17 6.32 -11.69 -12.23
CA GLN A 17 7.46 -10.87 -12.62
C GLN A 17 6.89 -9.51 -13.05
N ALA A 18 7.37 -8.44 -12.43
CA ALA A 18 7.08 -7.09 -12.87
C ALA A 18 7.77 -6.86 -14.22
N THR A 19 7.02 -6.89 -15.31
CA THR A 19 7.47 -6.43 -16.62
C THR A 19 7.39 -4.90 -16.65
N ASN A 20 8.54 -4.23 -16.67
CA ASN A 20 8.65 -2.82 -17.00
C ASN A 20 8.42 -2.65 -18.51
N GLU A 21 7.19 -2.42 -18.92
CA GLU A 21 6.88 -1.94 -20.28
C GLU A 21 6.89 -0.42 -20.26
N HIS A 22 7.84 0.14 -21.01
CA HIS A 22 8.13 1.56 -21.16
C HIS A 22 7.25 2.10 -22.30
N TYR A 23 6.18 2.82 -21.99
CA TYR A 23 5.38 3.51 -23.00
C TYR A 23 6.12 4.78 -23.47
N HIS A 24 6.57 4.76 -24.72
CA HIS A 24 7.12 5.90 -25.42
C HIS A 24 5.98 6.59 -26.19
N ASP A 25 5.52 7.73 -25.71
CA ASP A 25 4.54 8.56 -26.44
C ASP A 25 5.28 9.56 -27.33
N THR A 26 4.95 9.55 -28.62
CA THR A 26 5.54 10.40 -29.66
C THR A 26 4.38 11.15 -30.32
N HIS A 27 4.09 12.37 -29.87
CA HIS A 27 3.12 13.23 -30.52
C HIS A 27 3.82 14.23 -31.45
N GLN A 28 3.47 14.12 -32.73
CA GLN A 28 3.91 14.96 -33.83
C GLN A 28 2.90 16.11 -34.01
N ASP A 29 3.37 17.35 -33.99
CA ASP A 29 2.63 18.56 -34.39
C ASP A 29 2.42 18.60 -35.92
N HIS A 30 1.25 19.06 -36.37
CA HIS A 30 1.10 20.24 -37.26
C HIS A 30 -0.33 20.44 -37.84
N HIS A 31 -0.89 21.63 -37.54
CA HIS A 31 -1.52 22.64 -38.45
C HIS A 31 -2.91 22.44 -39.11
N LEU A 32 -3.93 23.26 -38.76
CA LEU A 32 -4.42 24.47 -39.50
C LEU A 32 -5.86 24.95 -39.14
N LEU A 33 -5.95 26.21 -38.68
CA LEU A 33 -6.91 27.33 -38.92
C LEU A 33 -8.42 27.10 -39.16
N SER A 34 -9.27 27.81 -38.38
CA SER A 34 -10.07 28.96 -38.84
C SER A 34 -10.77 29.70 -37.68
N ALA A 35 -10.99 31.02 -37.88
CA ALA A 35 -11.41 32.00 -36.87
C ALA A 35 -12.91 32.35 -36.95
N GLN A 36 -13.51 32.81 -35.83
CA GLN A 36 -14.59 33.81 -35.81
C GLN A 36 -14.86 34.35 -34.37
N SER A 37 -15.12 35.66 -34.27
CA SER A 37 -15.27 36.48 -33.05
C SER A 37 -16.74 36.63 -32.58
N PRO A 38 -17.10 37.55 -31.65
CA PRO A 38 -17.53 37.22 -30.28
C PRO A 38 -19.03 37.50 -30.02
N SER A 39 -19.65 36.80 -29.06
CA SER A 39 -20.94 37.24 -28.51
C SER A 39 -21.16 36.79 -27.06
N GLN A 40 -21.66 37.75 -26.30
CA GLN A 40 -21.92 37.77 -24.86
C GLN A 40 -22.78 36.58 -24.38
N ARG A 41 -22.41 35.97 -23.24
CA ARG A 41 -23.40 35.37 -22.33
C ARG A 41 -22.88 35.25 -20.89
N HIS A 42 -23.60 35.95 -20.01
CA HIS A 42 -23.71 35.91 -18.55
C HIS A 42 -22.85 34.93 -17.72
N GLN A 43 -22.15 35.51 -16.74
CA GLN A 43 -21.57 34.86 -15.58
C GLN A 43 -22.67 34.39 -14.62
N GLU A 44 -22.82 33.08 -14.43
CA GLU A 44 -23.42 32.51 -13.23
C GLU A 44 -22.27 32.03 -12.32
N TYR A 45 -22.04 32.75 -11.23
CA TYR A 45 -21.16 32.30 -10.15
C TYR A 45 -21.89 31.23 -9.32
N ASN A 46 -21.68 29.96 -9.64
CA ASN A 46 -22.01 28.88 -8.72
C ASN A 46 -20.99 28.86 -7.57
N ILE A 47 -21.47 29.16 -6.36
CA ILE A 47 -20.70 29.07 -5.12
C ILE A 47 -20.43 27.58 -4.85
N THR A 48 -19.21 27.14 -5.12
CA THR A 48 -18.72 25.82 -4.67
C THR A 48 -18.45 25.90 -3.17
N ALA A 49 -19.28 25.23 -2.35
CA ALA A 49 -19.00 25.05 -0.93
C ALA A 49 -17.68 24.27 -0.78
N THR A 50 -16.64 24.92 -0.27
CA THR A 50 -15.36 24.30 0.03
C THR A 50 -15.44 23.68 1.42
N ASN A 51 -15.46 22.35 1.47
CA ASN A 51 -14.99 21.63 2.64
C ASN A 51 -13.76 20.82 2.22
N ASN A 52 -12.62 21.15 2.80
CA ASN A 52 -11.34 20.46 2.61
C ASN A 52 -10.77 20.41 1.17
N GLY A 53 -10.67 21.55 0.50
CA GLY A 53 -9.65 21.79 -0.56
C GLY A 53 -9.66 20.89 -1.80
N ASN A 54 -10.63 19.98 -1.95
CA ASN A 54 -10.85 19.16 -3.13
C ASN A 54 -12.22 19.53 -3.72
N PRO A 55 -12.34 19.75 -5.04
CA PRO A 55 -13.65 19.87 -5.67
C PRO A 55 -14.40 18.54 -5.49
N ILE A 56 -15.37 18.51 -4.57
CA ILE A 56 -16.26 17.36 -4.42
C ILE A 56 -17.27 17.42 -5.56
N HIS A 57 -17.18 16.48 -6.50
CA HIS A 57 -18.32 16.17 -7.36
C HIS A 57 -19.42 15.56 -6.49
N ARG A 58 -20.36 16.40 -6.05
CA ARG A 58 -21.55 15.98 -5.31
C ARG A 58 -22.45 15.19 -6.27
N SER A 59 -22.24 13.87 -6.33
CA SER A 59 -23.18 12.96 -7.00
C SER A 59 -24.47 12.89 -6.19
N GLN A 60 -25.45 13.72 -6.55
CA GLN A 60 -26.85 13.36 -6.40
C GLN A 60 -27.23 12.58 -7.66
N GLY A 61 -27.28 11.26 -7.56
CA GLY A 61 -27.59 10.40 -8.70
C GLY A 61 -27.62 8.93 -8.30
N THR A 62 -28.80 8.36 -8.34
CA THR A 62 -29.19 6.96 -8.17
C THR A 62 -28.12 5.92 -8.53
N SER A 63 -27.87 5.01 -7.59
CA SER A 63 -27.08 3.79 -7.78
C SER A 63 -27.74 2.88 -8.82
N GLN A 64 -27.06 2.69 -9.95
CA GLN A 64 -27.21 1.51 -10.81
C GLN A 64 -25.79 1.07 -11.21
N TYR A 65 -25.16 0.25 -10.37
CA TYR A 65 -23.93 -0.44 -10.72
C TYR A 65 -24.29 -1.81 -11.30
N GLN A 66 -24.19 -1.91 -12.62
CA GLN A 66 -24.28 -3.16 -13.37
C GLN A 66 -22.85 -3.62 -13.69
N HIS A 67 -22.56 -4.90 -13.43
CA HIS A 67 -21.20 -5.46 -13.31
C HIS A 67 -20.69 -6.11 -14.62
N ASP A 68 -19.49 -5.68 -15.07
CA ASP A 68 -18.31 -6.39 -15.66
C ASP A 68 -18.45 -7.30 -16.93
N PRO A 69 -17.47 -7.25 -17.86
CA PRO A 69 -16.32 -8.18 -17.78
C PRO A 69 -14.99 -7.58 -18.31
N GLY A 70 -13.95 -7.53 -17.47
CA GLY A 70 -12.56 -7.53 -17.96
C GLY A 70 -11.53 -6.70 -17.20
N ASN A 71 -11.43 -6.83 -15.88
CA ASN A 71 -10.24 -6.56 -15.05
C ASN A 71 -9.61 -5.13 -15.05
N GLU A 72 -10.02 -4.20 -15.92
CA GLU A 72 -9.60 -2.79 -15.84
C GLU A 72 -10.35 -2.03 -14.75
N GLY A 73 -11.60 -2.45 -14.45
CA GLY A 73 -12.39 -1.90 -13.36
C GLY A 73 -11.69 -2.02 -12.01
N SER A 74 -11.05 -3.15 -11.70
CA SER A 74 -10.48 -3.37 -10.36
C SER A 74 -9.33 -2.41 -10.00
N MET A 75 -8.46 -2.05 -10.95
CA MET A 75 -7.35 -1.15 -10.67
C MET A 75 -7.79 0.31 -10.70
N HIS A 76 -8.65 0.66 -11.66
CA HIS A 76 -9.22 2.00 -11.75
C HIS A 76 -10.10 2.32 -10.52
N ASP A 77 -10.90 1.35 -10.06
CA ASP A 77 -11.72 1.49 -8.86
C ASP A 77 -10.86 1.63 -7.60
N PHE A 78 -9.74 0.89 -7.52
CA PHE A 78 -8.78 1.03 -6.42
C PHE A 78 -8.17 2.44 -6.37
N CYS A 79 -7.70 2.97 -7.51
CA CYS A 79 -7.13 4.32 -7.60
C CYS A 79 -8.13 5.40 -7.16
N ASN A 80 -9.44 5.15 -7.29
CA ASN A 80 -10.48 6.11 -6.96
C ASN A 80 -11.13 5.92 -5.58
N ALA A 81 -10.76 4.87 -4.83
CA ALA A 81 -11.40 4.55 -3.55
C ALA A 81 -10.80 5.29 -2.33
N PHE A 82 -9.60 5.88 -2.44
CA PHE A 82 -8.84 6.37 -1.27
C PHE A 82 -8.58 7.89 -1.26
N TRP A 83 -9.48 8.68 -1.85
CA TRP A 83 -9.37 10.15 -1.88
C TRP A 83 -9.97 10.86 -0.65
N GLY A 84 -10.66 10.13 0.24
CA GLY A 84 -11.22 10.69 1.47
C GLY A 84 -10.15 11.10 2.50
N GLU A 85 -10.57 11.79 3.57
CA GLU A 85 -9.68 12.38 4.58
C GLU A 85 -8.70 11.37 5.21
N SER A 86 -9.13 10.11 5.40
CA SER A 86 -8.30 9.04 5.96
C SER A 86 -7.69 8.10 4.93
N GLY A 87 -7.88 8.36 3.62
CA GLY A 87 -7.48 7.44 2.56
C GLY A 87 -5.99 7.11 2.56
N TYR A 88 -5.14 8.13 2.75
CA TYR A 88 -3.69 7.96 2.90
C TYR A 88 -3.33 7.04 4.08
N GLU A 89 -3.91 7.28 5.26
CA GLU A 89 -3.59 6.50 6.47
C GLU A 89 -4.02 5.03 6.33
N ILE A 90 -5.19 4.79 5.73
CA ILE A 90 -5.69 3.44 5.45
C ILE A 90 -4.71 2.70 4.53
N LEU A 91 -4.27 3.34 3.43
CA LEU A 91 -3.33 2.74 2.49
C LEU A 91 -1.98 2.44 3.16
N MET A 92 -1.41 3.39 3.90
CA MET A 92 -0.12 3.21 4.55
C MET A 92 -0.17 2.13 5.64
N SER A 93 -1.24 2.10 6.42
CA SER A 93 -1.50 1.05 7.40
C SER A 93 -1.59 -0.33 6.73
N ARG A 94 -2.33 -0.44 5.62
CA ARG A 94 -2.48 -1.69 4.88
C ARG A 94 -1.15 -2.17 4.31
N VAL A 95 -0.34 -1.28 3.73
CA VAL A 95 1.00 -1.58 3.23
C VAL A 95 1.90 -2.12 4.35
N LYS A 96 1.88 -1.49 5.52
CA LYS A 96 2.65 -1.90 6.69
C LYS A 96 2.22 -3.28 7.21
N GLN A 97 0.91 -3.50 7.32
CA GLN A 97 0.35 -4.78 7.73
C GLN A 97 0.72 -5.90 6.75
N SER A 98 0.63 -5.63 5.45
CA SER A 98 1.05 -6.55 4.40
C SER A 98 2.53 -6.92 4.53
N SER A 99 3.43 -5.95 4.74
CA SER A 99 4.84 -6.24 4.97
C SER A 99 5.09 -7.14 6.17
N ARG A 100 4.40 -6.90 7.30
CA ARG A 100 4.53 -7.73 8.50
C ARG A 100 4.06 -9.16 8.25
N MET A 101 2.88 -9.33 7.65
CA MET A 101 2.33 -10.64 7.34
C MET A 101 3.26 -11.46 6.43
N LEU A 102 3.90 -10.82 5.45
CA LEU A 102 4.90 -11.48 4.62
C LEU A 102 6.11 -11.92 5.46
N GLU A 103 6.66 -11.05 6.32
CA GLU A 103 7.80 -11.45 7.16
C GLU A 103 7.46 -12.60 8.13
N ASP A 104 6.26 -12.59 8.69
CA ASP A 104 5.74 -13.67 9.55
C ASP A 104 5.64 -15.00 8.77
N LEU A 105 5.10 -14.97 7.55
CA LEU A 105 5.01 -16.15 6.69
C LEU A 105 6.39 -16.67 6.26
N LYS A 106 7.34 -15.78 5.98
CA LYS A 106 8.74 -16.16 5.71
C LYS A 106 9.35 -16.89 6.90
N THR A 107 9.14 -16.36 8.10
CA THR A 107 9.61 -16.97 9.36
C THR A 107 8.97 -18.33 9.58
N TRP A 108 7.66 -18.45 9.33
CA TRP A 108 6.95 -19.72 9.41
C TRP A 108 7.56 -20.81 8.52
N TYR A 109 7.92 -20.50 7.26
CA TYR A 109 8.59 -21.47 6.38
C TYR A 109 9.98 -21.90 6.89
N LYS A 110 10.72 -20.97 7.51
CA LYS A 110 12.02 -21.26 8.13
C LYS A 110 11.87 -22.25 9.30
N GLU A 111 10.91 -21.98 10.18
CA GLU A 111 10.60 -22.87 11.30
C GLU A 111 10.10 -24.23 10.82
N ARG A 112 9.22 -24.25 9.82
CA ARG A 112 8.70 -25.49 9.24
C ARG A 112 9.81 -26.36 8.65
N SER A 113 10.76 -25.74 7.93
CA SER A 113 11.96 -26.42 7.42
C SER A 113 12.81 -27.01 8.55
N ALA A 114 13.01 -26.27 9.65
CA ALA A 114 13.78 -26.73 10.80
C ALA A 114 13.12 -27.93 11.50
N ILE A 115 11.80 -27.88 11.72
CA ILE A 115 11.03 -28.99 12.31
C ILE A 115 11.18 -30.26 11.48
N GLU A 116 11.04 -30.15 10.14
CA GLU A 116 11.20 -31.29 9.24
C GLU A 116 12.61 -31.89 9.28
N LEU A 117 13.65 -31.03 9.37
CA LEU A 117 15.03 -31.48 9.50
C LEU A 117 15.28 -32.21 10.82
N GLU A 118 14.75 -31.69 11.92
CA GLU A 118 14.85 -32.35 13.23
C GLU A 118 14.13 -33.70 13.24
N TYR A 119 12.96 -33.77 12.63
CA TYR A 119 12.19 -35.02 12.52
C TYR A 119 12.95 -36.06 11.69
N SER A 120 13.51 -35.67 10.55
CA SER A 120 14.40 -36.51 9.75
C SER A 120 15.56 -37.07 10.58
N LYS A 121 16.27 -36.22 11.33
CA LYS A 121 17.39 -36.64 12.20
C LYS A 121 16.94 -37.65 13.27
N LYS A 122 15.78 -37.42 13.89
CA LYS A 122 15.20 -38.33 14.90
C LYS A 122 14.85 -39.69 14.28
N LEU A 123 14.25 -39.72 13.09
CA LEU A 123 13.95 -40.95 12.35
C LEU A 123 15.23 -41.70 11.95
N PHE A 124 16.25 -40.99 11.46
CA PHE A 124 17.53 -41.60 11.08
C PHE A 124 18.26 -42.21 12.27
N ARG A 125 18.16 -41.59 13.46
CA ARG A 125 18.69 -42.18 14.69
C ARG A 125 17.88 -43.41 15.11
N LEU A 126 16.55 -43.38 14.95
CA LEU A 126 15.67 -44.49 15.30
C LEU A 126 15.89 -45.71 14.41
N SER A 127 16.15 -45.52 13.10
CA SER A 127 16.46 -46.61 12.18
C SER A 127 17.78 -47.34 12.53
N LYS A 128 18.64 -46.74 13.35
CA LYS A 128 19.88 -47.34 13.87
C LYS A 128 19.77 -47.82 15.31
N SER A 129 18.54 -47.87 15.86
CA SER A 129 18.34 -48.27 17.25
C SER A 129 18.84 -49.69 17.52
N PRO A 130 19.36 -49.98 18.73
CA PRO A 130 19.84 -51.31 19.08
C PRO A 130 18.79 -52.40 18.91
N VAL A 131 17.50 -52.11 19.07
CA VAL A 131 16.40 -53.08 18.84
C VAL A 131 16.39 -53.56 17.39
N LEU A 132 16.52 -52.65 16.42
CA LEU A 132 16.56 -53.01 15.00
C LEU A 132 17.93 -53.55 14.58
N ALA A 133 19.01 -53.10 15.22
CA ALA A 133 20.37 -53.56 14.94
C ALA A 133 20.70 -54.95 15.52
N SER A 134 20.15 -55.29 16.69
CA SER A 134 20.38 -56.59 17.36
C SER A 134 19.49 -57.69 16.79
N ALA A 135 18.27 -57.35 16.38
CA ALA A 135 17.34 -58.33 15.82
C ALA A 135 17.73 -58.78 14.39
N THR A 136 18.70 -58.12 13.77
CA THR A 136 19.37 -58.56 12.53
C THR A 136 20.62 -59.42 12.80
N ALA A 137 21.12 -59.47 14.03
CA ALA A 137 22.36 -60.14 14.45
C ALA A 137 22.16 -61.60 14.91
N ASN A 138 21.35 -62.37 14.18
CA ASN A 138 21.18 -63.84 14.31
C ASN A 138 20.49 -64.39 15.58
N LEU A 139 19.75 -63.57 16.34
CA LEU A 139 18.95 -64.06 17.49
C LEU A 139 17.53 -64.54 17.12
N GLU A 140 17.04 -64.26 15.91
CA GLU A 140 15.64 -64.44 15.53
C GLU A 140 15.45 -65.32 14.28
N SER A 141 14.26 -65.92 14.15
CA SER A 141 13.86 -66.68 12.95
C SER A 141 13.95 -65.83 11.68
N ILE A 142 14.30 -66.47 10.54
CA ILE A 142 14.55 -65.84 9.24
C ILE A 142 13.43 -64.88 8.82
N GLY A 143 12.16 -65.25 9.06
CA GLY A 143 11.00 -64.43 8.72
C GLY A 143 10.92 -63.13 9.53
N LEU A 144 11.14 -63.21 10.84
CA LEU A 144 11.13 -62.06 11.74
C LEU A 144 12.30 -61.11 11.44
N ARG A 145 13.48 -61.65 11.12
CA ARG A 145 14.64 -60.87 10.68
C ARG A 145 14.33 -60.02 9.44
N SER A 146 13.67 -60.60 8.44
CA SER A 146 13.27 -59.90 7.21
C SER A 146 12.25 -58.79 7.48
N ALA A 147 11.28 -59.04 8.37
CA ALA A 147 10.30 -58.04 8.77
C ALA A 147 10.96 -56.84 9.49
N LEU A 148 11.89 -57.10 10.40
CA LEU A 148 12.62 -56.06 11.13
C LEU A 148 13.56 -55.24 10.24
N GLU A 149 14.25 -55.89 9.30
CA GLU A 149 15.05 -55.19 8.30
C GLU A 149 14.18 -54.31 7.39
N SER A 150 12.99 -54.79 7.02
CA SER A 150 12.02 -53.99 6.27
C SER A 150 11.57 -52.74 7.04
N ILE A 151 11.34 -52.85 8.36
CA ILE A 151 11.03 -51.72 9.25
C ILE A 151 12.22 -50.73 9.30
N ARG A 152 13.44 -51.25 9.44
CA ARG A 152 14.67 -50.45 9.46
C ARG A 152 14.82 -49.61 8.18
N ILE A 153 14.74 -50.26 7.02
CA ILE A 153 14.82 -49.64 5.70
C ILE A 153 13.69 -48.63 5.50
N SER A 154 12.45 -48.96 5.88
CA SER A 154 11.30 -48.06 5.74
C SER A 154 11.48 -46.78 6.58
N THR A 155 12.01 -46.92 7.80
CA THR A 155 12.29 -45.80 8.70
C THR A 155 13.41 -44.91 8.15
N GLU A 156 14.48 -45.52 7.62
CA GLU A 156 15.58 -44.80 6.98
C GLU A 156 15.13 -44.05 5.71
N LYS A 157 14.31 -44.68 4.87
CA LYS A 157 13.69 -44.02 3.71
C LYS A 157 12.82 -42.83 4.14
N SER A 158 12.03 -43.00 5.20
CA SER A 158 11.21 -41.91 5.74
C SER A 158 12.08 -40.75 6.21
N ALA A 159 13.18 -41.03 6.93
CA ALA A 159 14.13 -40.00 7.33
C ALA A 159 14.69 -39.22 6.13
N HIS A 160 15.06 -39.91 5.05
CA HIS A 160 15.54 -39.28 3.83
C HIS A 160 14.48 -38.38 3.18
N CYS A 161 13.24 -38.86 3.01
CA CYS A 161 12.15 -38.06 2.45
C CYS A 161 11.88 -36.78 3.26
N HIS A 162 11.95 -36.84 4.59
CA HIS A 162 11.79 -35.67 5.45
C HIS A 162 12.97 -34.68 5.35
N ALA A 163 14.20 -35.17 5.12
CA ALA A 163 15.35 -34.31 4.84
C ALA A 163 15.18 -33.56 3.51
N GLU A 164 14.76 -34.26 2.45
CA GLU A 164 14.47 -33.64 1.15
C GLU A 164 13.36 -32.59 1.27
N LEU A 165 12.27 -32.92 1.98
CA LEU A 165 11.16 -31.98 2.22
C LEU A 165 11.61 -30.72 2.96
N SER A 166 12.44 -30.87 4.00
CA SER A 166 13.07 -29.73 4.69
C SER A 166 13.88 -28.87 3.71
N GLY A 167 14.64 -29.51 2.82
CA GLY A 167 15.37 -28.86 1.73
C GLY A 167 14.45 -28.04 0.81
N THR A 168 13.33 -28.63 0.37
CA THR A 168 12.30 -27.94 -0.43
C THR A 168 11.73 -26.72 0.30
N PHE A 169 11.40 -26.83 1.59
CA PHE A 169 10.95 -25.68 2.38
C PHE A 169 12.00 -24.57 2.42
N LYS A 170 13.29 -24.91 2.53
CA LYS A 170 14.36 -23.92 2.62
C LYS A 170 14.62 -23.19 1.29
N THR A 171 14.67 -23.91 0.18
CA THR A 171 15.07 -23.36 -1.12
C THR A 171 13.87 -22.83 -1.91
N ALA A 172 12.86 -23.66 -2.11
CA ALA A 172 11.75 -23.37 -3.00
C ALA A 172 10.68 -22.48 -2.35
N LEU A 173 10.51 -22.55 -1.03
CA LEU A 173 9.52 -21.75 -0.30
C LEU A 173 10.20 -20.56 0.38
N TYR A 174 11.01 -20.79 1.40
CA TYR A 174 11.68 -19.70 2.14
C TYR A 174 12.57 -18.83 1.22
N GLY A 175 13.45 -19.45 0.42
CA GLY A 175 14.36 -18.72 -0.47
C GLY A 175 13.62 -17.85 -1.49
N LYS A 176 12.69 -18.45 -2.25
CA LYS A 176 11.88 -17.69 -3.24
C LYS A 176 11.06 -16.59 -2.59
N PHE A 177 10.47 -16.86 -1.44
CA PHE A 177 9.64 -15.88 -0.73
C PHE A 177 10.47 -14.72 -0.17
N SER A 178 11.67 -15.00 0.34
CA SER A 178 12.63 -13.96 0.73
C SER A 178 13.02 -13.06 -0.44
N THR A 179 13.30 -13.64 -1.61
CA THR A 179 13.59 -12.87 -2.82
C THR A 179 12.39 -12.03 -3.25
N PHE A 180 11.18 -12.60 -3.23
CA PHE A 180 9.94 -11.87 -3.54
C PHE A 180 9.74 -10.64 -2.64
N ILE A 181 9.89 -10.80 -1.31
CA ILE A 181 9.77 -9.69 -0.36
C ILE A 181 10.78 -8.58 -0.70
N ASN A 182 12.04 -8.94 -0.92
CA ASN A 182 13.10 -7.98 -1.24
C ASN A 182 12.81 -7.20 -2.54
N THR A 183 12.34 -7.89 -3.58
CA THR A 183 11.97 -7.26 -4.86
C THR A 183 10.77 -6.33 -4.71
N ARG A 184 9.72 -6.77 -3.99
CA ARG A 184 8.55 -5.92 -3.72
C ARG A 184 8.94 -4.68 -2.92
N ASP A 185 9.76 -4.84 -1.88
CA ASP A 185 10.16 -3.73 -1.02
C ASP A 185 11.06 -2.73 -1.75
N SER A 186 11.91 -3.19 -2.68
CA SER A 186 12.73 -2.29 -3.51
C SER A 186 11.87 -1.47 -4.49
N VAL A 187 10.90 -2.09 -5.16
CA VAL A 187 9.96 -1.41 -6.07
C VAL A 187 9.10 -0.39 -5.32
N LYS A 188 8.63 -0.75 -4.10
CA LYS A 188 7.76 0.11 -3.28
C LYS A 188 8.48 1.32 -2.68
N LYS A 189 9.77 1.21 -2.39
CA LYS A 189 10.53 2.20 -1.59
C LYS A 189 10.44 3.61 -2.15
N ASN A 190 10.74 3.80 -3.44
CA ASN A 190 10.82 5.13 -4.03
C ASN A 190 9.44 5.81 -4.19
N PRO A 191 8.40 5.14 -4.77
CA PRO A 191 7.06 5.72 -4.84
C PRO A 191 6.51 6.10 -3.46
N GLN A 192 6.70 5.25 -2.45
CA GLN A 192 6.23 5.53 -1.10
C GLN A 192 6.91 6.79 -0.51
N ALA A 193 8.24 6.93 -0.67
CA ALA A 193 8.96 8.10 -0.20
C ALA A 193 8.48 9.40 -0.88
N THR A 194 8.19 9.34 -2.18
CA THR A 194 7.62 10.48 -2.92
C THR A 194 6.24 10.85 -2.40
N VAL A 195 5.34 9.88 -2.21
CA VAL A 195 3.99 10.12 -1.68
C VAL A 195 4.06 10.71 -0.26
N GLU A 196 4.93 10.20 0.60
CA GLU A 196 5.11 10.70 1.97
C GLU A 196 5.64 12.13 1.99
N LYS A 197 6.59 12.46 1.11
CA LYS A 197 7.08 13.84 0.93
C LYS A 197 5.96 14.78 0.48
N LEU A 198 5.19 14.39 -0.55
CA LEU A 198 4.08 15.21 -1.06
C LEU A 198 2.98 15.39 0.00
N ARG A 199 2.66 14.33 0.75
CA ARG A 199 1.69 14.37 1.85
C ARG A 199 2.13 15.38 2.91
N LYS A 200 3.42 15.41 3.28
CA LYS A 200 3.95 16.39 4.22
C LYS A 200 3.80 17.82 3.69
N THR A 201 4.21 18.07 2.45
CA THR A 201 4.05 19.39 1.82
C THR A 201 2.58 19.82 1.78
N LEU A 202 1.66 18.91 1.46
CA LEU A 202 0.23 19.18 1.44
C LEU A 202 -0.29 19.61 2.82
N VAL A 203 0.11 18.92 3.89
CA VAL A 203 -0.26 19.28 5.27
C VAL A 203 0.28 20.66 5.63
N ASP A 204 1.54 20.94 5.31
CA ASP A 204 2.16 22.24 5.60
C ASP A 204 1.43 23.39 4.87
N LEU A 205 1.08 23.18 3.60
CA LEU A 205 0.30 24.13 2.80
C LEU A 205 -1.11 24.34 3.36
N GLN A 206 -1.78 23.27 3.82
CA GLN A 206 -3.10 23.36 4.44
C GLN A 206 -3.07 24.22 5.71
N VAL A 207 -2.05 24.05 6.56
CA VAL A 207 -1.87 24.85 7.77
C VAL A 207 -1.63 26.33 7.42
N LEU A 208 -0.79 26.60 6.41
CA LEU A 208 -0.52 27.96 5.96
C LEU A 208 -1.79 28.62 5.40
N HIS A 209 -2.51 27.90 4.54
CA HIS A 209 -3.77 28.35 3.96
C HIS A 209 -4.82 28.66 5.03
N GLU A 210 -4.99 27.78 6.02
CA GLU A 210 -5.93 28.00 7.12
C GLU A 210 -5.55 29.22 7.97
N LYS A 211 -4.24 29.46 8.18
CA LYS A 211 -3.75 30.66 8.87
C LYS A 211 -4.06 31.93 8.07
N ALA A 212 -3.82 31.92 6.76
CA ALA A 212 -4.12 33.05 5.88
C ALA A 212 -5.63 33.33 5.84
N ARG A 213 -6.46 32.28 5.73
CA ARG A 213 -7.92 32.36 5.79
C ARG A 213 -8.40 33.03 7.07
N ARG A 214 -7.95 32.55 8.24
CA ARG A 214 -8.33 33.13 9.55
C ARG A 214 -7.92 34.59 9.67
N LYS A 215 -6.73 34.95 9.17
CA LYS A 215 -6.26 36.33 9.17
C LYS A 215 -7.13 37.21 8.28
N PHE A 216 -7.43 36.77 7.07
CA PHE A 216 -8.31 37.48 6.16
C PHE A 216 -9.70 37.68 6.74
N GLU A 217 -10.30 36.65 7.33
CA GLU A 217 -11.61 36.73 8.00
C GLU A 217 -11.60 37.74 9.15
N SER A 218 -10.58 37.70 10.00
CA SER A 218 -10.40 38.68 11.08
C SER A 218 -10.27 40.11 10.55
N ASP A 219 -9.46 40.31 9.52
CA ASP A 219 -9.23 41.63 8.92
C ASP A 219 -10.51 42.14 8.21
N ALA A 220 -11.28 41.26 7.55
CA ALA A 220 -12.55 41.61 6.91
C ALA A 220 -13.59 42.07 7.93
N ILE A 221 -13.75 41.34 9.05
CA ILE A 221 -14.63 41.73 10.16
C ILE A 221 -14.21 43.08 10.75
N ALA A 222 -12.89 43.29 10.97
CA ALA A 222 -12.38 44.55 11.47
C ALA A 222 -12.63 45.72 10.50
N SER A 223 -12.44 45.49 9.19
CA SER A 223 -12.72 46.47 8.13
C SER A 223 -14.19 46.92 8.18
N THR A 224 -15.13 45.97 8.18
CA THR A 224 -16.57 46.27 8.30
C THR A 224 -16.86 47.04 9.58
N GLY A 225 -16.28 46.63 10.72
CA GLY A 225 -16.44 47.32 12.00
C GLY A 225 -15.97 48.78 11.97
N TYR A 226 -14.81 49.05 11.39
CA TYR A 226 -14.29 50.42 11.27
C TYR A 226 -15.08 51.27 10.27
N VAL A 227 -15.56 50.68 9.16
CA VAL A 227 -16.46 51.36 8.22
C VAL A 227 -17.76 51.78 8.92
N THR A 228 -18.38 50.90 9.70
CA THR A 228 -19.56 51.26 10.51
C THR A 228 -19.23 52.31 11.56
N GLN A 229 -18.07 52.22 12.22
CA GLN A 229 -17.67 53.20 13.24
C GLN A 229 -17.44 54.60 12.64
N LEU A 230 -16.87 54.71 11.44
CA LEU A 230 -16.68 55.99 10.73
C LEU A 230 -17.99 56.74 10.49
N GLN A 231 -19.13 56.04 10.41
CA GLN A 231 -20.45 56.68 10.27
C GLN A 231 -20.91 57.36 11.56
N LEU A 232 -20.30 57.04 12.71
CA LEU A 232 -20.74 57.47 14.04
C LEU A 232 -19.78 58.43 14.75
N VAL A 233 -18.57 58.64 14.20
CA VAL A 233 -17.53 59.48 14.82
C VAL A 233 -17.18 60.69 13.94
N GLN A 234 -16.73 61.78 14.54
CA GLN A 234 -16.38 63.02 13.82
C GLN A 234 -15.07 63.62 14.35
N GLY A 235 -14.47 64.53 13.57
CA GLY A 235 -13.24 65.26 13.93
C GLY A 235 -12.06 64.32 14.21
N ARG A 236 -11.29 64.62 15.27
CA ARG A 236 -10.05 63.91 15.61
C ARG A 236 -10.23 62.40 15.87
N ASP A 237 -11.43 61.98 16.30
CA ASP A 237 -11.71 60.55 16.49
C ASP A 237 -12.02 59.84 15.17
N SER A 238 -12.59 60.54 14.19
CA SER A 238 -12.72 60.04 12.81
C SER A 238 -11.36 59.75 12.19
N ASP A 239 -10.39 60.66 12.33
CA ASP A 239 -9.03 60.47 11.80
C ASP A 239 -8.36 59.22 12.39
N LYS A 240 -8.56 58.96 13.69
CA LYS A 240 -8.02 57.76 14.35
C LYS A 240 -8.62 56.47 13.78
N VAL A 241 -9.93 56.45 13.52
CA VAL A 241 -10.62 55.27 12.97
C VAL A 241 -10.22 55.07 11.50
N SER A 242 -10.13 56.15 10.71
CA SER A 242 -9.64 56.10 9.31
C SER A 242 -8.26 55.47 9.23
N ASN A 243 -7.31 55.91 10.07
CA ASN A 243 -5.96 55.35 10.10
C ASN A 243 -5.92 53.84 10.45
N LYS A 244 -6.87 53.35 11.26
CA LYS A 244 -6.98 51.91 11.56
C LYS A 244 -7.55 51.13 10.38
N LEU A 245 -8.55 51.70 9.69
CA LEU A 245 -9.12 51.12 8.48
C LEU A 245 -8.06 50.95 7.39
N ASP A 246 -7.25 51.97 7.14
CA ASP A 246 -6.18 51.92 6.13
C ASP A 246 -5.17 50.81 6.42
N LYS A 247 -4.78 50.64 7.69
CA LYS A 247 -3.88 49.55 8.13
C LYS A 247 -4.48 48.18 7.86
N VAL A 248 -5.77 48.00 8.15
CA VAL A 248 -6.48 46.73 7.86
C VAL A 248 -6.57 46.50 6.36
N HIS A 249 -6.87 47.51 5.55
CA HIS A 249 -6.89 47.38 4.09
C HIS A 249 -5.54 46.98 3.51
N MET A 250 -4.43 47.53 4.02
CA MET A 250 -3.09 47.10 3.63
C MET A 250 -2.83 45.64 4.02
N SER A 251 -3.24 45.24 5.22
CA SER A 251 -3.10 43.86 5.70
C SER A 251 -3.88 42.85 4.85
N ILE A 252 -5.11 43.19 4.44
CA ILE A 252 -5.93 42.38 3.52
C ILE A 252 -5.24 42.22 2.17
N LYS A 253 -4.70 43.31 1.59
CA LYS A 253 -3.99 43.26 0.31
C LYS A 253 -2.78 42.34 0.36
N VAL A 254 -2.03 42.34 1.46
CA VAL A 254 -0.85 41.46 1.64
C VAL A 254 -1.26 40.01 1.86
N THR A 255 -2.38 39.75 2.54
CA THR A 255 -2.85 38.37 2.82
C THR A 255 -3.54 37.74 1.60
N GLY A 256 -4.04 38.55 0.65
CA GLY A 256 -4.68 38.08 -0.58
C GLY A 256 -3.75 37.87 -1.76
N GLN A 257 -2.45 38.16 -1.63
CA GLN A 257 -1.40 37.80 -2.60
C GLN A 257 -0.79 36.44 -2.25
#